data_AF-A0A2P8DT06-F1
#
_entry.id   AF-A0A2P8DT06-F1
#
_cell.length_a   1.000
_cell.length_b   1.000
_cell.length_c   1.000
_cell.angle_alpha   90.00
_cell.angle_beta   90.00
_cell.angle_gamma   90.00
#
_symmetry.space_group_name_H-M   'P 1'
#
loop_
_entity.id
_entity.type
_entity.pdbx_description
1 polymer ?
#
loop_
_entity_poly.entity_id
_entity_poly.type
_entity_poly.pdbx_seq_one_letter_code
_entity_poly.pdbx_strand_id
1 'polypeptide(L)'
;MKHSIHSPRSGRLAVAAAAALGVMLSAAPPASSAAPPASSTIPAASIPPIVDRETMPRTIITTDGELDDMNSFTRFLYYTNEIDVAGIVYSSSVHHWKGDGVHTLSEARDAGIVTSFRGETAGTPEHSSDAMTWRWNPDPWIEEKIAQYGEILGNLRQHDPNYPSAEDLLSKVAVGNVAFENDFSADTPGSDLIKEVLLDDDERDVWLQAWGGQNTIARALKSIEEEYADSPDWESVRSRVIDKAVIATIGNQDNAYADYIGQAWPEIRVYNWGFTFTAWGGAKENAAIPSEIKSYYKYPFFTNHIKFDHGPLLEDFHLIGDGQYLNGESDAPGWQPGLAGVVYDLETWRMWDFLGPFEQYDMVSEGDTPAFLPLINNGLRFLDDPTLGSWGGRFASNTSNPTQFRPQGDLNPVTDDREPRYSLYRWVPDAQDDFAARADWGVSSFSNANHAPVITLSDENLTATPGATVKVHSQVRDPDRDNVTREWSFYEEASTVTSDISIRLAGRGTAQNAFITVPADAQPGERIVLNLTATDDGVHTLSEYGQVVIEVK
;
A
#
# COMPACT_ATOMS: atom_id res chain seq x y z
N MET A 1 46.78 -64.65 -13.08
CA MET A 1 46.29 -65.14 -14.40
C MET A 1 45.86 -63.91 -15.19
N LYS A 2 46.75 -63.34 -16.01
CA LYS A 2 46.72 -63.34 -17.49
C LYS A 2 45.39 -62.88 -18.13
N HIS A 3 45.47 -61.69 -18.75
CA HIS A 3 44.95 -61.23 -20.06
C HIS A 3 43.48 -61.51 -20.45
N SER A 4 42.63 -60.58 -20.87
CA SER A 4 42.68 -59.51 -21.91
C SER A 4 41.77 -59.87 -23.11
N ILE A 5 41.20 -58.84 -23.76
CA ILE A 5 40.85 -58.72 -25.21
C ILE A 5 39.41 -59.05 -25.72
N HIS A 6 38.79 -57.95 -26.19
CA HIS A 6 38.00 -57.68 -27.42
C HIS A 6 36.56 -58.17 -27.70
N SER A 7 35.83 -57.19 -28.26
CA SER A 7 34.70 -57.22 -29.20
C SER A 7 34.82 -58.27 -30.33
N PRO A 8 33.70 -58.61 -30.99
CA PRO A 8 33.54 -58.10 -32.36
C PRO A 8 32.10 -57.68 -32.76
N ARG A 9 32.06 -56.83 -33.79
CA ARG A 9 30.89 -56.48 -34.64
C ARG A 9 30.53 -57.61 -35.62
N SER A 10 29.26 -57.68 -36.03
CA SER A 10 28.70 -58.00 -37.37
C SER A 10 27.23 -58.43 -37.20
N GLY A 11 26.25 -58.18 -38.07
CA GLY A 11 26.14 -57.51 -39.37
C GLY A 11 24.83 -57.94 -40.06
N ARG A 12 24.44 -57.19 -41.11
CA ARG A 12 23.61 -57.59 -42.29
C ARG A 12 22.07 -57.49 -42.18
N LEU A 13 21.45 -56.60 -42.98
CA LEU A 13 20.76 -56.77 -44.31
C LEU A 13 19.37 -57.46 -44.16
N ALA A 14 18.28 -57.19 -44.89
CA ALA A 14 17.92 -56.33 -46.03
C ALA A 14 16.41 -56.58 -46.37
N VAL A 15 15.72 -55.62 -47.03
CA VAL A 15 14.81 -55.76 -48.21
C VAL A 15 13.60 -56.72 -48.13
N ALA A 16 12.41 -56.57 -48.73
CA ALA A 16 11.55 -55.54 -49.32
C ALA A 16 10.27 -56.29 -49.82
N ALA A 17 9.20 -55.54 -50.15
CA ALA A 17 8.09 -55.91 -51.07
C ALA A 17 7.08 -56.98 -50.55
N ALA A 18 5.80 -57.06 -50.94
CA ALA A 18 5.05 -56.49 -52.06
C ALA A 18 3.51 -56.59 -51.84
N ALA A 19 2.78 -55.77 -52.60
CA ALA A 19 1.55 -56.07 -53.37
C ALA A 19 0.14 -56.13 -52.73
N ALA A 20 -0.61 -55.10 -53.13
CA ALA A 20 -2.05 -54.87 -53.34
C ALA A 20 -2.97 -56.03 -53.82
N LEU A 21 -4.24 -55.97 -53.39
CA LEU A 21 -5.53 -55.95 -54.14
C LEU A 21 -6.64 -56.11 -53.06
N GLY A 22 -7.77 -55.40 -52.97
CA GLY A 22 -8.63 -54.77 -53.96
C GLY A 22 -10.05 -55.34 -53.78
N VAL A 23 -10.95 -54.67 -53.03
CA VAL A 23 -12.40 -54.89 -53.07
C VAL A 23 -13.14 -53.56 -52.95
N MET A 24 -14.14 -53.44 -53.81
CA MET A 24 -14.94 -52.26 -54.14
C MET A 24 -16.22 -52.10 -53.31
N LEU A 25 -16.64 -50.83 -53.20
CA LEU A 25 -18.01 -50.27 -53.12
C LEU A 25 -18.91 -50.56 -51.89
N SER A 26 -19.24 -49.52 -51.13
CA SER A 26 -20.43 -48.67 -51.42
C SER A 26 -20.44 -47.42 -50.52
N ALA A 27 -20.92 -46.32 -51.08
CA ALA A 27 -20.80 -44.96 -50.56
C ALA A 27 -21.97 -44.57 -49.63
N ALA A 28 -21.66 -43.92 -48.52
CA ALA A 28 -22.56 -43.06 -47.75
C ALA A 28 -22.14 -41.59 -47.97
N PRO A 29 -23.08 -40.63 -48.01
CA PRO A 29 -22.78 -39.24 -48.35
C PRO A 29 -21.91 -38.59 -47.26
N PRO A 30 -21.02 -37.64 -47.62
CA PRO A 30 -20.22 -36.95 -46.62
C PRO A 30 -21.14 -36.04 -45.79
N ALA A 31 -21.07 -36.19 -44.47
CA ALA A 31 -21.53 -35.17 -43.56
C ALA A 31 -20.76 -33.88 -43.88
N SER A 32 -21.48 -32.81 -44.16
CA SER A 32 -20.94 -31.46 -44.27
C SER A 32 -20.17 -31.14 -42.98
N SER A 33 -18.84 -31.13 -43.03
CA SER A 33 -18.02 -30.61 -41.95
C SER A 33 -18.27 -29.10 -41.90
N ALA A 34 -19.11 -28.66 -40.97
CA ALA A 34 -19.13 -27.26 -40.58
C ALA A 34 -17.70 -26.90 -40.17
N ALA A 35 -17.16 -25.85 -40.80
CA ALA A 35 -15.88 -25.29 -40.41
C ALA A 35 -15.93 -25.01 -38.89
N PRO A 36 -14.83 -25.29 -38.15
CA PRO A 36 -14.76 -24.87 -36.76
C PRO A 36 -15.04 -23.36 -36.71
N PRO A 37 -15.81 -22.85 -35.73
CA PRO A 37 -15.98 -21.42 -35.59
C PRO A 37 -14.59 -20.81 -35.53
N ALA A 38 -14.38 -19.76 -36.32
CA ALA A 38 -13.14 -19.01 -36.33
C ALA A 38 -12.74 -18.77 -34.87
N SER A 39 -11.54 -19.23 -34.51
CA SER A 39 -10.89 -18.85 -33.28
C SER A 39 -10.98 -17.33 -33.21
N SER A 40 -11.85 -16.82 -32.34
CA SER A 40 -11.76 -15.45 -31.91
C SER A 40 -10.41 -15.39 -31.21
N THR A 41 -9.40 -14.90 -31.92
CA THR A 41 -8.12 -14.53 -31.35
C THR A 41 -8.45 -13.54 -30.24
N ILE A 42 -8.45 -14.02 -29.01
CA ILE A 42 -8.50 -13.17 -27.82
C ILE A 42 -7.28 -12.27 -27.96
N PRO A 43 -7.43 -10.93 -27.94
CA PRO A 43 -6.28 -10.04 -27.99
C PRO A 43 -5.27 -10.48 -26.92
N ALA A 44 -3.99 -10.50 -27.28
CA ALA A 44 -2.95 -10.62 -26.27
C ALA A 44 -3.16 -9.53 -25.23
N ALA A 45 -2.99 -9.86 -23.95
CA ALA A 45 -3.05 -8.88 -22.89
C ALA A 45 -2.12 -7.72 -23.22
N SER A 46 -2.66 -6.52 -23.06
CA SER A 46 -1.98 -5.27 -23.31
C SER A 46 -1.55 -4.70 -21.97
N ILE A 47 -0.32 -4.19 -21.92
CA ILE A 47 0.13 -3.20 -20.94
C ILE A 47 -1.04 -2.27 -20.57
N PRO A 48 -1.23 -1.91 -19.29
CA PRO A 48 -2.26 -0.98 -18.87
C PRO A 48 -2.27 0.28 -19.75
N PRO A 49 -3.45 0.82 -20.08
CA PRO A 49 -3.50 2.07 -20.84
C PRO A 49 -2.86 3.19 -20.03
N ILE A 50 -2.33 4.20 -20.73
CA ILE A 50 -1.98 5.47 -20.06
C ILE A 50 -3.27 6.04 -19.48
N VAL A 51 -3.24 6.32 -18.18
CA VAL A 51 -4.36 6.88 -17.43
C VAL A 51 -4.11 8.37 -17.25
N ASP A 52 -5.19 9.14 -17.23
CA ASP A 52 -5.12 10.54 -16.88
C ASP A 52 -4.80 10.67 -15.38
N ARG A 53 -3.68 11.32 -15.03
CA ARG A 53 -3.30 11.51 -13.62
C ARG A 53 -4.37 12.28 -12.85
N GLU A 54 -5.18 13.10 -13.52
CA GLU A 54 -6.34 13.80 -12.94
C GLU A 54 -7.47 12.85 -12.48
N THR A 55 -7.35 11.53 -12.73
CA THR A 55 -8.28 10.51 -12.20
C THR A 55 -7.70 9.71 -11.03
N MET A 56 -6.42 9.88 -10.73
CA MET A 56 -5.75 9.17 -9.63
C MET A 56 -5.97 9.89 -8.30
N PRO A 57 -5.87 9.18 -7.16
CA PRO A 57 -5.81 9.82 -5.85
C PRO A 57 -4.56 10.69 -5.74
N ARG A 58 -4.73 11.93 -5.27
CA ARG A 58 -3.65 12.91 -5.18
C ARG A 58 -3.10 12.96 -3.75
N THR A 59 -1.78 13.01 -3.60
CA THR A 59 -1.15 12.96 -2.27
C THR A 59 0.08 13.87 -2.13
N ILE A 60 0.30 14.33 -0.90
CA ILE A 60 1.57 14.89 -0.43
C ILE A 60 2.04 14.04 0.75
N ILE A 61 3.32 13.67 0.76
CA ILE A 61 3.95 12.99 1.90
C ILE A 61 4.76 14.01 2.71
N THR A 62 4.59 14.03 4.03
CA THR A 62 5.48 14.70 4.98
C THR A 62 6.11 13.65 5.89
N THR A 63 7.44 13.53 5.87
CA THR A 63 8.19 12.43 6.51
C THR A 63 9.35 12.98 7.33
N ASP A 64 9.56 12.42 8.52
CA ASP A 64 10.67 12.77 9.43
C ASP A 64 11.89 11.85 9.27
N GLY A 65 11.78 10.83 8.43
CA GLY A 65 12.91 10.06 7.92
C GLY A 65 13.49 9.08 8.94
N GLU A 66 12.65 8.48 9.79
CA GLU A 66 13.04 7.26 10.49
C GLU A 66 13.31 6.13 9.50
N LEU A 67 13.92 5.04 9.96
CA LEU A 67 14.18 3.90 9.09
C LEU A 67 12.90 3.38 8.42
N ASP A 68 11.78 3.35 9.14
CA ASP A 68 10.54 2.84 8.56
C ASP A 68 9.86 3.82 7.61
N ASP A 69 10.08 5.14 7.73
CA ASP A 69 9.78 6.08 6.66
C ASP A 69 10.60 5.75 5.40
N MET A 70 11.90 5.46 5.55
CA MET A 70 12.79 5.16 4.43
C MET A 70 12.34 3.90 3.68
N ASN A 71 11.92 2.86 4.41
CA ASN A 71 11.35 1.64 3.82
C ASN A 71 9.97 1.88 3.21
N SER A 72 9.09 2.62 3.89
CA SER A 72 7.75 2.96 3.38
C SER A 72 7.85 3.79 2.09
N PHE A 73 8.82 4.72 2.03
CA PHE A 73 9.10 5.51 0.83
C PHE A 73 9.64 4.65 -0.31
N THR A 74 10.55 3.71 -0.03
CA THR A 74 11.02 2.74 -1.02
C THR A 74 9.84 1.97 -1.61
N ARG A 75 8.91 1.44 -0.78
CA ARG A 75 7.70 0.77 -1.28
C ARG A 75 6.84 1.75 -2.09
N PHE A 76 6.56 2.93 -1.56
CA PHE A 76 5.72 3.95 -2.21
C PHE A 76 6.15 4.25 -3.65
N LEU A 77 7.47 4.33 -3.92
CA LEU A 77 7.99 4.57 -5.26
C LEU A 77 7.53 3.52 -6.29
N TYR A 78 7.34 2.25 -5.87
CA TYR A 78 6.78 1.18 -6.72
C TYR A 78 5.27 1.30 -6.98
N TYR A 79 4.55 2.21 -6.32
CA TYR A 79 3.11 2.46 -6.51
C TYR A 79 2.81 3.83 -7.11
N THR A 80 3.83 4.60 -7.50
CA THR A 80 3.64 5.94 -8.10
C THR A 80 2.98 5.92 -9.48
N ASN A 81 2.79 4.75 -10.10
CA ASN A 81 1.96 4.56 -11.29
C ASN A 81 0.46 4.72 -11.02
N GLU A 82 0.01 4.57 -9.77
CA GLU A 82 -1.42 4.61 -9.38
C GLU A 82 -1.79 5.84 -8.55
N ILE A 83 -0.79 6.57 -8.06
CA ILE A 83 -0.98 7.67 -7.13
C ILE A 83 -0.40 8.95 -7.75
N ASP A 84 -1.17 10.03 -7.76
CA ASP A 84 -0.71 11.33 -8.23
C ASP A 84 0.07 12.06 -7.12
N VAL A 85 1.40 12.05 -7.24
CA VAL A 85 2.31 12.67 -6.27
C VAL A 85 2.36 14.17 -6.53
N ALA A 86 1.86 14.95 -5.57
CA ALA A 86 1.87 16.42 -5.60
C ALA A 86 3.01 17.02 -4.78
N GLY A 87 3.58 16.29 -3.82
CA GLY A 87 4.65 16.77 -2.95
C GLY A 87 5.32 15.66 -2.14
N ILE A 88 6.61 15.80 -1.91
CA ILE A 88 7.41 14.93 -1.04
C ILE A 88 8.21 15.86 -0.12
N VAL A 89 7.91 15.86 1.17
CA VAL A 89 8.34 16.93 2.07
C VAL A 89 9.07 16.36 3.28
N TYR A 90 10.32 16.77 3.46
CA TYR A 90 11.03 16.55 4.73
C TYR A 90 10.31 17.32 5.84
N SER A 91 10.03 16.66 6.96
CA SER A 91 9.35 17.24 8.13
C SER A 91 10.04 16.77 9.40
N SER A 92 9.49 17.10 10.56
CA SER A 92 9.93 16.56 11.84
C SER A 92 8.80 15.88 12.59
N SER A 93 9.14 15.18 13.67
CA SER A 93 8.20 14.59 14.60
C SER A 93 8.80 14.57 16.02
N VAL A 94 8.13 13.90 16.96
CA VAL A 94 8.71 13.51 18.25
C VAL A 94 9.92 12.61 18.09
N HIS A 95 10.06 11.87 16.98
CA HIS A 95 11.08 10.87 16.80
C HIS A 95 12.33 11.42 16.11
N HIS A 96 12.21 12.30 15.12
CA HIS A 96 13.32 12.93 14.39
C HIS A 96 13.12 14.45 14.23
N TRP A 97 14.16 15.25 14.53
CA TRP A 97 14.21 16.68 14.21
C TRP A 97 15.64 17.22 14.13
N LYS A 98 15.87 18.18 13.23
CA LYS A 98 17.18 18.70 12.85
C LYS A 98 17.80 19.64 13.88
N GLY A 99 16.98 20.48 14.49
CA GLY A 99 17.40 21.68 15.21
C GLY A 99 17.48 22.91 14.33
N ASP A 100 17.40 24.09 14.95
CA ASP A 100 17.67 25.36 14.28
C ASP A 100 19.14 25.80 14.35
N GLY A 101 19.98 25.02 15.05
CA GLY A 101 21.41 25.28 15.25
C GLY A 101 21.72 26.40 16.26
N VAL A 102 20.71 26.92 16.95
CA VAL A 102 20.85 28.01 17.93
C VAL A 102 20.35 27.59 19.31
N HIS A 103 19.18 26.97 19.37
CA HIS A 103 18.51 26.64 20.61
C HIS A 103 18.59 25.15 20.93
N THR A 104 18.66 24.80 22.20
CA THR A 104 18.18 23.50 22.67
C THR A 104 16.65 23.43 22.59
N LEU A 105 16.07 22.24 22.70
CA LEU A 105 14.61 22.08 22.75
C LEU A 105 13.98 22.94 23.87
N SER A 106 14.61 23.03 25.05
CA SER A 106 14.13 23.90 26.15
C SER A 106 14.19 25.36 25.78
N GLU A 107 15.30 25.80 25.20
CA GLU A 107 15.46 27.20 24.80
C GLU A 107 14.50 27.58 23.67
N ALA A 108 14.20 26.66 22.75
CA ALA A 108 13.20 26.85 21.70
C ALA A 108 11.79 27.02 22.29
N ARG A 109 11.47 26.28 23.36
CA ARG A 109 10.22 26.46 24.12
C ARG A 109 10.18 27.79 24.85
N ASP A 110 11.25 28.16 25.54
CA ASP A 110 11.36 29.45 26.24
C ASP A 110 11.25 30.64 25.27
N ALA A 111 11.75 30.47 24.04
CA ALA A 111 11.62 31.43 22.95
C ALA A 111 10.23 31.43 22.27
N GLY A 112 9.36 30.46 22.59
CA GLY A 112 8.03 30.32 22.00
C GLY A 112 8.03 29.80 20.57
N ILE A 113 9.12 29.17 20.11
CA ILE A 113 9.22 28.51 18.80
C ILE A 113 8.35 27.25 18.79
N VAL A 114 8.43 26.47 19.88
CA VAL A 114 7.61 25.28 20.11
C VAL A 114 6.62 25.57 21.23
N THR A 115 5.31 25.49 20.94
CA THR A 115 4.24 25.81 21.89
C THR A 115 3.95 24.67 22.86
N SER A 116 4.09 23.44 22.39
CA SER A 116 3.96 22.22 23.17
C SER A 116 4.74 21.10 22.50
N PHE A 117 5.04 20.04 23.24
CA PHE A 117 5.70 18.86 22.69
C PHE A 117 5.16 17.60 23.39
N ARG A 118 5.03 16.54 22.62
CA ARG A 118 4.50 15.23 22.97
C ARG A 118 5.59 14.28 23.48
N GLY A 119 6.86 14.58 23.22
CA GLY A 119 8.01 13.76 23.63
C GLY A 119 8.02 13.34 25.11
N GLU A 120 7.54 14.18 26.04
CA GLU A 120 7.36 13.82 27.47
C GLU A 120 6.48 12.58 27.69
N THR A 121 5.55 12.33 26.77
CA THR A 121 4.57 11.23 26.83
C THR A 121 4.86 10.09 25.86
N ALA A 122 5.78 10.27 24.91
CA ALA A 122 6.14 9.27 23.90
C ALA A 122 7.03 8.13 24.45
N GLY A 123 7.47 8.23 25.71
CA GLY A 123 8.17 7.14 26.40
C GLY A 123 9.61 6.91 25.93
N THR A 124 10.17 7.79 25.10
CA THR A 124 11.57 7.81 24.68
C THR A 124 12.41 8.50 25.78
N PRO A 125 13.14 7.76 26.64
CA PRO A 125 13.79 8.33 27.83
C PRO A 125 14.95 9.29 27.52
N GLU A 126 15.33 9.39 26.24
CA GLU A 126 16.58 9.98 25.77
C GLU A 126 16.41 11.37 25.13
N HIS A 127 15.19 11.92 25.06
CA HIS A 127 15.00 13.35 24.75
C HIS A 127 15.51 14.20 25.90
N SER A 128 16.79 14.53 25.87
CA SER A 128 17.28 15.57 26.76
C SER A 128 16.64 16.88 26.30
N SER A 129 15.99 17.58 27.23
CA SER A 129 15.49 18.94 27.04
C SER A 129 16.60 19.91 26.57
N ASP A 130 17.86 19.50 26.71
CA ASP A 130 19.07 20.22 26.32
C ASP A 130 19.61 19.77 24.94
N ALA A 131 18.90 18.91 24.19
CA ALA A 131 19.29 18.51 22.85
C ALA A 131 19.11 19.66 21.86
N MET A 132 20.07 19.84 20.94
CA MET A 132 19.97 20.77 19.81
C MET A 132 19.65 20.08 18.48
N THR A 133 19.66 18.74 18.46
CA THR A 133 19.24 17.90 17.33
C THR A 133 18.81 16.55 17.91
N TRP A 134 17.94 15.82 17.23
CA TRP A 134 17.51 14.50 17.67
C TRP A 134 17.32 13.56 16.49
N ARG A 135 18.20 12.55 16.42
CA ARG A 135 18.21 11.45 15.45
C ARG A 135 18.17 11.84 13.96
N TRP A 136 18.30 13.13 13.64
CA TRP A 136 18.16 13.64 12.29
C TRP A 136 19.18 13.04 11.33
N ASN A 137 18.70 12.41 10.27
CA ASN A 137 19.54 11.97 9.16
C ASN A 137 19.95 13.18 8.30
N PRO A 138 21.25 13.55 8.24
CA PRO A 138 21.70 14.70 7.46
C PRO A 138 21.80 14.42 5.95
N ASP A 139 21.68 13.15 5.53
CA ASP A 139 21.83 12.74 4.13
C ASP A 139 20.55 13.03 3.32
N PRO A 140 20.65 13.33 2.02
CA PRO A 140 19.51 13.62 1.15
C PRO A 140 18.83 12.32 0.70
N TRP A 141 18.38 11.52 1.68
CA TRP A 141 17.93 10.15 1.46
C TRP A 141 16.70 10.04 0.54
N ILE A 142 15.81 11.04 0.53
CA ILE A 142 14.65 11.07 -0.39
C ILE A 142 15.14 11.18 -1.83
N GLU A 143 16.04 12.14 -2.10
CA GLU A 143 16.60 12.37 -3.43
C GLU A 143 17.43 11.16 -3.90
N GLU A 144 18.18 10.53 -3.00
CA GLU A 144 18.95 9.31 -3.29
C GLU A 144 18.04 8.14 -3.67
N LYS A 145 16.95 7.90 -2.93
CA LYS A 145 15.97 6.86 -3.29
C LYS A 145 15.25 7.17 -4.60
N ILE A 146 14.91 8.42 -4.88
CA ILE A 146 14.34 8.81 -6.19
C ILE A 146 15.36 8.61 -7.32
N ALA A 147 16.65 8.85 -7.07
CA ALA A 147 17.70 8.57 -8.05
C ALA A 147 17.80 7.07 -8.35
N GLN A 148 17.80 6.21 -7.32
CA GLN A 148 17.78 4.75 -7.46
C GLN A 148 16.52 4.26 -8.20
N TYR A 149 15.34 4.83 -7.90
CA TYR A 149 14.12 4.61 -8.67
C TYR A 149 14.30 4.95 -10.15
N GLY A 150 14.98 6.06 -10.45
CA GLY A 150 15.30 6.47 -11.81
C GLY A 150 16.11 5.44 -12.60
N GLU A 151 16.93 4.63 -11.93
CA GLU A 151 17.72 3.57 -12.56
C GLU A 151 16.86 2.37 -13.00
N ILE A 152 15.80 2.05 -12.25
CA ILE A 152 14.88 0.94 -12.54
C ILE A 152 13.64 1.37 -13.36
N LEU A 153 13.39 2.68 -13.50
CA LEU A 153 12.21 3.24 -14.17
C LEU A 153 11.99 2.71 -15.60
N GLY A 154 13.08 2.42 -16.32
CA GLY A 154 13.00 1.86 -17.66
C GLY A 154 12.38 0.46 -17.70
N ASN A 155 12.55 -0.34 -16.65
CA ASN A 155 11.91 -1.64 -16.49
C ASN A 155 10.47 -1.46 -16.02
N LEU A 156 10.24 -0.67 -14.96
CA LEU A 156 8.90 -0.37 -14.43
C LEU A 156 7.92 0.08 -15.52
N ARG A 157 8.36 0.96 -16.44
CA ARG A 157 7.53 1.45 -17.56
C ARG A 157 7.23 0.42 -18.65
N GLN A 158 7.88 -0.74 -18.64
CA GLN A 158 7.46 -1.87 -19.47
C GLN A 158 6.22 -2.57 -18.90
N HIS A 159 6.02 -2.50 -17.58
CA HIS A 159 4.90 -3.08 -16.86
C HIS A 159 3.72 -2.11 -16.79
N ASP A 160 3.97 -0.84 -16.50
CA ASP A 160 2.96 0.21 -16.50
C ASP A 160 3.54 1.57 -16.98
N PRO A 161 3.05 2.18 -18.06
CA PRO A 161 3.59 3.44 -18.57
C PRO A 161 3.33 4.65 -17.65
N ASN A 162 2.48 4.52 -16.63
CA ASN A 162 2.04 5.63 -15.77
C ASN A 162 3.03 6.02 -14.66
N TYR A 163 4.11 5.26 -14.48
CA TYR A 163 5.19 5.63 -13.56
C TYR A 163 5.77 7.02 -13.90
N PRO A 164 5.79 7.98 -12.96
CA PRO A 164 6.34 9.32 -13.17
C PRO A 164 7.85 9.27 -13.43
N SER A 165 8.40 10.36 -13.94
CA SER A 165 9.85 10.46 -14.09
C SER A 165 10.51 10.78 -12.75
N ALA A 166 11.75 10.31 -12.53
CA ALA A 166 12.54 10.72 -11.38
C ALA A 166 12.71 12.25 -11.32
N GLU A 167 12.86 12.93 -12.46
CA GLU A 167 12.92 14.40 -12.54
C GLU A 167 11.64 15.06 -12.02
N ASP A 168 10.46 14.54 -12.41
CA ASP A 168 9.16 15.02 -11.92
C ASP A 168 9.03 14.83 -10.41
N LEU A 169 9.39 13.65 -9.87
CA LEU A 169 9.38 13.41 -8.43
C LEU A 169 10.34 14.33 -7.68
N LEU A 170 11.59 14.48 -8.16
CA LEU A 170 12.59 15.38 -7.56
C LEU A 170 12.13 16.84 -7.55
N SER A 171 11.41 17.27 -8.59
CA SER A 171 10.89 18.65 -8.67
C SER A 171 9.85 18.98 -7.58
N LYS A 172 9.30 17.94 -6.93
CA LYS A 172 8.29 18.03 -5.88
C LYS A 172 8.87 17.79 -4.49
N VAL A 173 10.19 17.62 -4.38
CA VAL A 173 10.88 17.49 -3.10
C VAL A 173 11.07 18.87 -2.49
N ALA A 174 10.66 19.03 -1.23
CA ALA A 174 10.83 20.28 -0.49
C ALA A 174 11.20 20.03 0.97
N VAL A 175 11.87 21.00 1.58
CA VAL A 175 12.16 20.98 3.02
C VAL A 175 11.06 21.73 3.77
N GLY A 176 10.34 21.01 4.62
CA GLY A 176 9.31 21.52 5.51
C GLY A 176 9.86 22.03 6.83
N ASN A 177 9.01 22.02 7.84
CA ASN A 177 9.36 22.42 9.20
C ASN A 177 10.10 21.27 9.89
N VAL A 178 11.44 21.30 9.85
CA VAL A 178 12.31 20.24 10.38
C VAL A 178 13.05 20.61 11.67
N ALA A 179 12.95 21.87 12.11
CA ALA A 179 13.80 22.41 13.16
C ALA A 179 13.51 21.74 14.51
N PHE A 180 12.27 21.69 14.94
CA PHE A 180 11.88 21.00 16.18
C PHE A 180 10.53 20.32 16.00
N GLU A 181 10.29 19.33 16.85
CA GLU A 181 8.95 18.77 17.04
C GLU A 181 7.93 19.91 17.22
N ASN A 182 6.81 19.84 16.50
CA ASN A 182 5.70 20.79 16.60
C ASN A 182 6.09 22.26 16.28
N ASP A 183 7.22 22.51 15.61
CA ASP A 183 7.54 23.85 15.11
C ASP A 183 6.75 24.14 13.83
N PHE A 184 5.80 25.07 13.90
CA PHE A 184 5.13 25.68 12.75
C PHE A 184 5.18 27.21 12.85
N SER A 185 6.29 27.73 13.38
CA SER A 185 6.47 29.16 13.64
C SER A 185 6.76 29.97 12.37
N ALA A 186 7.43 29.37 11.38
CA ALA A 186 7.87 30.04 10.15
C ALA A 186 7.54 29.24 8.88
N ASP A 187 7.26 29.96 7.80
CA ASP A 187 7.05 29.39 6.46
C ASP A 187 8.33 28.70 5.97
N THR A 188 8.15 27.61 5.23
CA THR A 188 9.21 26.79 4.65
C THR A 188 8.85 26.43 3.20
N PRO A 189 9.83 26.07 2.35
CA PRO A 189 9.53 25.57 1.01
C PRO A 189 8.51 24.43 0.99
N GLY A 190 8.52 23.55 1.99
CA GLY A 190 7.55 22.46 2.14
C GLY A 190 6.15 22.94 2.51
N SER A 191 6.02 23.91 3.43
CA SER A 191 4.71 24.48 3.75
C SER A 191 4.14 25.31 2.60
N ASP A 192 5.00 25.99 1.85
CA ASP A 192 4.62 26.75 0.66
C ASP A 192 4.12 25.82 -0.46
N LEU A 193 4.80 24.70 -0.69
CA LEU A 193 4.34 23.67 -1.62
C LEU A 193 2.95 23.14 -1.24
N ILE A 194 2.73 22.78 0.03
CA ILE A 194 1.41 22.31 0.50
C ILE A 194 0.36 23.40 0.29
N LYS A 195 0.68 24.65 0.63
CA LYS A 195 -0.22 25.80 0.43
C LYS A 195 -0.58 25.98 -1.04
N GLU A 196 0.39 25.94 -1.94
CA GLU A 196 0.16 26.06 -3.39
C GLU A 196 -0.78 24.97 -3.90
N VAL A 197 -0.56 23.71 -3.50
CA VAL A 197 -1.42 22.58 -3.86
C VAL A 197 -2.84 22.75 -3.29
N LEU A 198 -2.98 23.20 -2.05
CA LEU A 198 -4.30 23.42 -1.44
C LEU A 198 -5.08 24.57 -2.10
N LEU A 199 -4.38 25.53 -2.72
CA LEU A 199 -4.99 26.70 -3.36
C LEU A 199 -5.18 26.56 -4.87
N ASP A 200 -4.66 25.50 -5.50
CA ASP A 200 -4.79 25.29 -6.94
C ASP A 200 -6.24 24.99 -7.40
N ASP A 201 -6.43 24.96 -8.72
CA ASP A 201 -7.74 24.79 -9.34
C ASP A 201 -8.21 23.31 -9.45
N ASP A 202 -7.39 22.34 -9.02
CA ASP A 202 -7.75 20.92 -9.06
C ASP A 202 -8.59 20.57 -7.82
N GLU A 203 -9.87 20.25 -8.00
CA GLU A 203 -10.82 20.04 -6.91
C GLU A 203 -10.71 18.66 -6.22
N ARG A 204 -9.83 17.77 -6.67
CA ARG A 204 -9.66 16.45 -6.05
C ARG A 204 -9.15 16.57 -4.61
N ASP A 205 -9.57 15.61 -3.79
CA ASP A 205 -8.96 15.38 -2.48
C ASP A 205 -7.43 15.30 -2.58
N VAL A 206 -6.75 16.01 -1.69
CA VAL A 206 -5.31 15.90 -1.48
C VAL A 206 -5.07 15.23 -0.14
N TRP A 207 -4.58 13.99 -0.21
CA TRP A 207 -4.19 13.19 0.95
C TRP A 207 -2.84 13.68 1.47
N LEU A 208 -2.88 14.48 2.53
CA LEU A 208 -1.73 14.98 3.28
C LEU A 208 -1.29 13.91 4.27
N GLN A 209 -0.32 13.09 3.88
CA GLN A 209 0.18 11.98 4.67
C GLN A 209 1.28 12.45 5.64
N ALA A 210 0.90 12.60 6.91
CA ALA A 210 1.81 12.84 8.02
C ALA A 210 2.36 11.50 8.51
N TRP A 211 3.47 11.08 7.91
CA TRP A 211 4.27 9.92 8.33
C TRP A 211 4.96 10.26 9.66
N GLY A 212 5.53 11.46 9.74
CA GLY A 212 5.98 12.08 10.99
C GLY A 212 4.93 12.98 11.67
N GLY A 213 5.35 14.19 12.05
CA GLY A 213 4.50 15.24 12.61
C GLY A 213 3.63 15.94 11.57
N GLN A 214 2.64 16.70 12.05
CA GLN A 214 1.70 17.48 11.24
C GLN A 214 2.11 18.96 11.14
N ASN A 215 3.25 19.36 11.73
CA ASN A 215 3.70 20.74 11.81
C ASN A 215 3.83 21.45 10.45
N THR A 216 4.38 20.79 9.43
CA THR A 216 4.50 21.41 8.09
C THR A 216 3.12 21.64 7.45
N ILE A 217 2.16 20.72 7.65
CA ILE A 217 0.76 20.90 7.24
C ILE A 217 0.12 22.05 8.02
N ALA A 218 0.32 22.10 9.34
CA ALA A 218 -0.18 23.17 10.19
C ALA A 218 0.35 24.53 9.74
N ARG A 219 1.64 24.62 9.39
CA ARG A 219 2.24 25.84 8.87
C ARG A 219 1.57 26.27 7.57
N ALA A 220 1.38 25.36 6.61
CA ALA A 220 0.73 25.68 5.34
C ALA A 220 -0.69 26.24 5.52
N LEU A 221 -1.51 25.58 6.34
CA LEU A 221 -2.86 26.01 6.67
C LEU A 221 -2.86 27.38 7.38
N LYS A 222 -1.92 27.61 8.30
CA LYS A 222 -1.75 28.87 9.00
C LYS A 222 -1.35 30.01 8.07
N SER A 223 -0.53 29.74 7.06
CA SER A 223 -0.12 30.74 6.07
C SER A 223 -1.25 31.07 5.09
N ILE A 224 -2.20 30.16 4.88
CA ILE A 224 -3.47 30.47 4.18
C ILE A 224 -4.36 31.34 5.08
N GLU A 225 -4.54 30.98 6.35
CA GLU A 225 -5.32 31.79 7.29
C GLU A 225 -4.76 33.21 7.42
N GLU A 226 -3.46 33.37 7.65
CA GLU A 226 -2.80 34.67 7.82
C GLU A 226 -2.90 35.54 6.56
N GLU A 227 -2.93 34.95 5.36
CA GLU A 227 -3.07 35.70 4.11
C GLU A 227 -4.52 36.11 3.83
N TYR A 228 -5.48 35.23 4.09
CA TYR A 228 -6.85 35.38 3.61
C TYR A 228 -7.88 35.76 4.67
N ALA A 229 -7.64 35.57 5.98
CA ALA A 229 -8.67 35.72 7.01
C ALA A 229 -9.33 37.11 7.06
N ASP A 230 -8.57 38.17 6.76
CA ASP A 230 -9.08 39.56 6.70
C ASP A 230 -9.54 39.98 5.28
N SER A 231 -9.46 39.07 4.31
CA SER A 231 -9.85 39.31 2.91
C SER A 231 -11.34 39.01 2.66
N PRO A 232 -11.97 39.63 1.65
CA PRO A 232 -13.34 39.28 1.26
C PRO A 232 -13.48 37.86 0.69
N ASP A 233 -12.37 37.22 0.32
CA ASP A 233 -12.36 35.89 -0.31
C ASP A 233 -12.22 34.75 0.73
N TRP A 234 -12.07 35.07 2.03
CA TRP A 234 -11.82 34.10 3.10
C TRP A 234 -12.78 32.92 3.08
N GLU A 235 -14.09 33.18 3.05
CA GLU A 235 -15.09 32.11 3.12
C GLU A 235 -14.96 31.13 1.95
N SER A 236 -14.67 31.64 0.75
CA SER A 236 -14.47 30.81 -0.45
C SER A 236 -13.16 30.04 -0.40
N VAL A 237 -12.06 30.68 -0.01
CA VAL A 237 -10.75 30.03 0.12
C VAL A 237 -10.81 28.93 1.18
N ARG A 238 -11.34 29.25 2.36
CA ARG A 238 -11.46 28.33 3.49
C ARG A 238 -12.29 27.09 3.11
N SER A 239 -13.45 27.28 2.45
CA SER A 239 -14.29 26.16 2.01
C SER A 239 -13.54 25.25 1.05
N ARG A 240 -12.87 25.80 0.03
CA ARG A 240 -12.10 25.01 -0.93
C ARG A 240 -10.99 24.20 -0.26
N VAL A 241 -10.29 24.80 0.69
CA VAL A 241 -9.22 24.12 1.45
C VAL A 241 -9.80 22.99 2.31
N ILE A 242 -10.93 23.22 2.99
CA ILE A 242 -11.61 22.19 3.81
C ILE A 242 -12.09 21.02 2.96
N ASP A 243 -12.70 21.30 1.82
CA ASP A 243 -13.23 20.29 0.92
C ASP A 243 -12.09 19.45 0.33
N LYS A 244 -10.98 20.10 -0.06
CA LYS A 244 -9.82 19.47 -0.69
C LYS A 244 -8.92 18.70 0.29
N ALA A 245 -8.68 19.20 1.49
CA ALA A 245 -7.68 18.62 2.39
C ALA A 245 -8.18 17.36 3.11
N VAL A 246 -7.38 16.29 3.04
CA VAL A 246 -7.56 15.08 3.85
C VAL A 246 -6.25 14.77 4.56
N ILE A 247 -6.25 14.79 5.89
CA ILE A 247 -5.06 14.46 6.68
C ILE A 247 -5.06 12.96 6.99
N ALA A 248 -4.06 12.23 6.48
CA ALA A 248 -3.77 10.86 6.90
C ALA A 248 -2.60 10.90 7.87
N THR A 249 -2.77 10.39 9.09
CA THR A 249 -1.74 10.46 10.13
C THR A 249 -1.54 9.12 10.82
N ILE A 250 -0.26 8.79 11.01
CA ILE A 250 0.20 7.63 11.76
C ILE A 250 0.65 8.12 13.13
N GLY A 251 0.14 7.52 14.21
CA GLY A 251 0.60 7.78 15.57
C GLY A 251 0.37 9.19 16.15
N ASN A 252 -0.07 10.21 15.39
CA ASN A 252 -0.09 11.64 15.77
C ASN A 252 1.23 12.11 16.37
N GLN A 253 2.29 12.19 15.59
CA GLN A 253 3.66 12.29 16.11
C GLN A 253 4.12 13.70 16.50
N ASP A 254 3.23 14.67 16.61
CA ASP A 254 3.48 15.96 17.25
C ASP A 254 2.16 16.52 17.82
N ASN A 255 2.17 17.77 18.28
CA ASN A 255 0.98 18.44 18.80
C ASN A 255 0.34 19.42 17.82
N ALA A 256 0.75 19.47 16.55
CA ALA A 256 0.35 20.56 15.64
C ALA A 256 -1.16 20.54 15.37
N TYR A 257 -1.76 19.35 15.34
CA TYR A 257 -3.21 19.22 15.28
C TYR A 257 -3.91 19.73 16.54
N ALA A 258 -3.41 19.39 17.72
CA ALA A 258 -4.01 19.82 18.98
C ALA A 258 -3.88 21.34 19.19
N ASP A 259 -2.71 21.89 18.85
CA ASP A 259 -2.37 23.29 19.09
C ASP A 259 -2.98 24.23 18.04
N TYR A 260 -3.19 23.76 16.81
CA TYR A 260 -3.63 24.61 15.71
C TYR A 260 -4.72 23.97 14.82
N ILE A 261 -4.42 22.89 14.10
CA ILE A 261 -5.29 22.42 13.00
C ILE A 261 -6.71 22.10 13.52
N GLY A 262 -6.82 21.33 14.60
CA GLY A 262 -8.10 20.95 15.18
C GLY A 262 -8.90 22.10 15.80
N GLN A 263 -8.27 23.27 16.00
CA GLN A 263 -8.94 24.47 16.52
C GLN A 263 -9.38 25.41 15.38
N ALA A 264 -8.50 25.66 14.40
CA ALA A 264 -8.76 26.59 13.30
C ALA A 264 -9.48 25.94 12.10
N TRP A 265 -9.28 24.63 11.90
CA TRP A 265 -9.76 23.85 10.76
C TRP A 265 -10.44 22.53 11.19
N PRO A 266 -11.38 22.54 12.16
CA PRO A 266 -12.00 21.31 12.68
C PRO A 266 -12.80 20.52 11.62
N GLU A 267 -13.15 21.16 10.51
CA GLU A 267 -13.90 20.55 9.41
C GLU A 267 -13.04 19.70 8.46
N ILE A 268 -11.70 19.80 8.51
CA ILE A 268 -10.82 18.97 7.69
C ILE A 268 -10.95 17.51 8.11
N ARG A 269 -11.08 16.62 7.12
CA ARG A 269 -11.16 15.17 7.33
C ARG A 269 -9.81 14.64 7.80
N VAL A 270 -9.80 13.87 8.88
CA VAL A 270 -8.60 13.26 9.47
C VAL A 270 -8.79 11.77 9.62
N TYR A 271 -7.92 11.00 8.97
CA TYR A 271 -7.79 9.56 9.10
C TYR A 271 -6.58 9.25 9.97
N ASN A 272 -6.82 8.68 11.14
CA ASN A 272 -5.77 8.45 12.11
C ASN A 272 -5.68 6.96 12.47
N TRP A 273 -4.64 6.29 11.97
CA TRP A 273 -4.35 4.88 12.22
C TRP A 273 -4.04 4.59 13.70
N GLY A 274 -3.69 5.60 14.48
CA GLY A 274 -3.36 5.45 15.89
C GLY A 274 -2.18 4.50 16.04
N PHE A 275 -2.35 3.41 16.78
CA PHE A 275 -1.34 2.35 16.92
C PHE A 275 -1.64 1.12 16.04
N THR A 276 -2.63 1.15 15.14
CA THR A 276 -2.90 -0.02 14.30
C THR A 276 -1.78 -0.28 13.29
N PHE A 277 -1.03 0.75 12.91
CA PHE A 277 0.14 0.64 12.04
C PHE A 277 1.22 -0.32 12.56
N THR A 278 1.30 -0.51 13.89
CA THR A 278 2.24 -1.47 14.51
C THR A 278 2.03 -2.90 14.03
N ALA A 279 0.87 -3.21 13.46
CA ALA A 279 0.62 -4.49 12.82
C ALA A 279 1.44 -4.68 11.53
N TRP A 280 1.82 -3.61 10.84
CA TRP A 280 2.72 -3.61 9.69
C TRP A 280 4.20 -3.62 10.11
N GLY A 281 4.50 -3.09 11.31
CA GLY A 281 5.84 -2.85 11.85
C GLY A 281 6.42 -3.91 12.79
N GLY A 282 6.01 -5.18 12.70
CA GLY A 282 6.81 -6.25 13.30
C GLY A 282 6.45 -6.68 14.73
N ALA A 283 5.18 -6.57 15.16
CA ALA A 283 4.66 -7.38 16.28
C ALA A 283 4.50 -8.88 15.91
N LYS A 284 5.51 -9.47 15.28
CA LYS A 284 5.46 -10.74 14.50
C LYS A 284 5.13 -11.97 15.33
N GLU A 285 5.50 -11.95 16.61
CA GLU A 285 5.24 -13.03 17.56
C GLU A 285 3.90 -12.87 18.30
N ASN A 286 3.11 -11.85 17.97
CA ASN A 286 1.79 -11.66 18.58
C ASN A 286 0.92 -12.90 18.31
N ALA A 287 0.39 -13.49 19.38
CA ALA A 287 -0.49 -14.65 19.32
C ALA A 287 -1.79 -14.36 18.54
N ALA A 288 -2.15 -13.08 18.37
CA ALA A 288 -3.30 -12.67 17.58
C ALA A 288 -3.08 -12.73 16.06
N ILE A 289 -1.83 -12.72 15.56
CA ILE A 289 -1.56 -12.77 14.11
C ILE A 289 -1.68 -14.23 13.62
N PRO A 290 -2.49 -14.52 12.59
CA PRO A 290 -2.56 -15.84 11.97
C PRO A 290 -1.19 -16.33 11.48
N SER A 291 -0.93 -17.63 11.65
CA SER A 291 0.37 -18.25 11.35
C SER A 291 0.85 -18.04 9.92
N GLU A 292 -0.07 -18.05 8.98
CA GLU A 292 0.11 -17.87 7.55
C GLU A 292 0.51 -16.44 7.17
N ILE A 293 0.17 -15.45 8.00
CA ILE A 293 0.57 -14.05 7.79
C ILE A 293 1.96 -13.80 8.36
N LYS A 294 2.36 -14.51 9.43
CA LYS A 294 3.66 -14.30 10.10
C LYS A 294 4.86 -14.47 9.16
N SER A 295 4.80 -15.39 8.20
CA SER A 295 5.90 -15.64 7.26
C SER A 295 6.23 -14.44 6.36
N TYR A 296 5.25 -13.58 6.08
CA TYR A 296 5.43 -12.38 5.26
C TYR A 296 6.25 -11.27 5.94
N TYR A 297 6.52 -11.40 7.24
CA TYR A 297 7.37 -10.46 7.97
C TYR A 297 8.79 -10.99 8.20
N LYS A 298 9.05 -12.24 7.82
CA LYS A 298 10.26 -12.97 8.20
C LYS A 298 11.26 -13.01 7.06
N TYR A 299 12.52 -13.24 7.42
CA TYR A 299 13.62 -13.26 6.49
C TYR A 299 13.40 -14.05 5.19
N PRO A 300 12.73 -15.24 5.15
CA PRO A 300 12.63 -15.98 3.89
C PRO A 300 11.86 -15.20 2.83
N PHE A 301 10.87 -14.40 3.22
CA PHE A 301 10.15 -13.56 2.28
C PHE A 301 11.08 -12.48 1.71
N PHE A 302 11.70 -11.69 2.58
CA PHE A 302 12.51 -10.54 2.16
C PHE A 302 13.79 -10.94 1.42
N THR A 303 14.47 -12.01 1.84
CA THR A 303 15.70 -12.45 1.16
C THR A 303 15.43 -13.07 -0.20
N ASN A 304 14.27 -13.70 -0.40
CA ASN A 304 13.94 -14.37 -1.66
C ASN A 304 13.25 -13.44 -2.66
N HIS A 305 12.57 -12.40 -2.18
CA HIS A 305 11.60 -11.67 -3.00
C HIS A 305 11.76 -10.15 -3.02
N ILE A 306 12.55 -9.58 -2.10
CA ILE A 306 12.65 -8.11 -1.96
C ILE A 306 14.10 -7.64 -2.03
N LYS A 307 14.93 -8.02 -1.07
CA LYS A 307 16.22 -7.35 -0.80
C LYS A 307 17.30 -7.55 -1.86
N PHE A 308 17.47 -8.78 -2.34
CA PHE A 308 18.61 -9.15 -3.17
C PHE A 308 18.20 -9.30 -4.63
N ASP A 309 19.07 -8.86 -5.55
CA ASP A 309 18.89 -8.99 -7.00
C ASP A 309 17.71 -8.20 -7.62
N HIS A 310 17.09 -7.28 -6.86
CA HIS A 310 15.95 -6.44 -7.31
C HIS A 310 16.29 -4.96 -7.52
N GLY A 311 17.56 -4.68 -7.84
CA GLY A 311 18.03 -3.36 -8.24
C GLY A 311 18.36 -2.43 -7.06
N PRO A 312 18.95 -1.25 -7.36
CA PRO A 312 19.58 -0.40 -6.36
C PRO A 312 18.60 0.12 -5.30
N LEU A 313 17.34 0.34 -5.66
CA LEU A 313 16.33 0.84 -4.73
C LEU A 313 15.97 -0.16 -3.63
N LEU A 314 15.93 -1.46 -3.95
CA LEU A 314 15.62 -2.52 -2.97
C LEU A 314 16.88 -3.09 -2.31
N GLU A 315 18.05 -3.00 -2.96
CA GLU A 315 19.33 -3.23 -2.30
C GLU A 315 19.57 -2.25 -1.13
N ASP A 316 18.93 -1.08 -1.14
CA ASP A 316 18.94 -0.09 -0.06
C ASP A 316 17.84 -0.34 1.02
N PHE A 317 16.91 -1.26 0.79
CA PHE A 317 15.80 -1.54 1.73
C PHE A 317 16.30 -2.11 3.07
N HIS A 318 15.98 -1.48 4.20
CA HIS A 318 16.57 -1.84 5.49
C HIS A 318 15.90 -3.05 6.14
N LEU A 319 16.71 -4.03 6.53
CA LEU A 319 16.31 -5.22 7.28
C LEU A 319 17.17 -5.41 8.54
N ILE A 320 16.69 -6.24 9.47
CA ILE A 320 17.47 -6.58 10.67
C ILE A 320 18.79 -7.23 10.25
N GLY A 321 19.92 -6.70 10.72
CA GLY A 321 21.23 -7.33 10.51
C GLY A 321 21.70 -7.39 9.05
N ASP A 322 21.23 -6.48 8.20
CA ASP A 322 21.63 -6.37 6.81
C ASP A 322 22.98 -5.68 6.57
N GLY A 323 23.61 -5.19 7.65
CA GLY A 323 24.90 -4.50 7.64
C GLY A 323 24.81 -3.01 7.32
N GLN A 324 23.62 -2.46 7.07
CA GLN A 324 23.45 -1.04 6.76
C GLN A 324 23.53 -0.19 8.03
N TYR A 325 24.16 0.98 7.91
CA TYR A 325 24.29 1.97 8.97
C TYR A 325 23.34 3.13 8.72
N LEU A 326 22.59 3.54 9.75
CA LEU A 326 21.71 4.70 9.67
C LEU A 326 22.45 5.92 10.19
N ASN A 327 22.70 6.88 9.30
CA ASN A 327 23.27 8.16 9.70
C ASN A 327 22.23 8.98 10.48
N GLY A 328 22.69 9.68 11.53
CA GLY A 328 21.81 10.40 12.46
C GLY A 328 21.37 9.58 13.68
N GLU A 329 21.26 8.26 13.52
CA GLU A 329 20.82 7.35 14.59
C GLU A 329 21.92 7.06 15.64
N SER A 330 21.49 6.77 16.87
CA SER A 330 22.40 6.47 17.99
C SER A 330 23.17 5.15 17.77
N ASP A 331 24.45 5.12 18.11
CA ASP A 331 25.25 3.87 18.13
C ASP A 331 24.90 2.94 19.32
N ALA A 332 23.94 3.31 20.17
CA ALA A 332 23.46 2.43 21.22
C ALA A 332 22.64 1.25 20.64
N PRO A 333 22.67 0.06 21.27
CA PRO A 333 21.83 -1.06 20.86
C PRO A 333 20.35 -0.66 20.79
N GLY A 334 19.63 -1.14 19.77
CA GLY A 334 18.22 -0.82 19.52
C GLY A 334 17.98 0.23 18.43
N TRP A 335 18.96 1.09 18.15
CA TRP A 335 18.83 2.20 17.19
C TRP A 335 19.51 1.95 15.83
N GLN A 336 20.37 0.93 15.75
CA GLN A 336 21.05 0.51 14.52
C GLN A 336 20.64 -0.92 14.15
N PRO A 337 19.40 -1.15 13.66
CA PRO A 337 18.90 -2.49 13.34
C PRO A 337 19.72 -3.22 12.29
N GLY A 338 20.26 -2.52 11.29
CA GLY A 338 21.15 -3.13 10.28
C GLY A 338 22.45 -3.69 10.87
N LEU A 339 22.87 -3.22 12.05
CA LEU A 339 24.06 -3.73 12.74
C LEU A 339 23.76 -4.88 13.73
N ALA A 340 22.51 -5.28 13.91
CA ALA A 340 22.14 -6.42 14.77
C ALA A 340 22.70 -7.73 14.18
N GLY A 341 23.41 -8.54 14.98
CA GLY A 341 24.12 -9.74 14.49
C GLY A 341 25.43 -9.45 13.74
N VAL A 342 25.72 -8.18 13.41
CA VAL A 342 26.98 -7.74 12.79
C VAL A 342 27.93 -7.18 13.86
N VAL A 343 27.44 -6.21 14.63
CA VAL A 343 28.17 -5.56 15.74
C VAL A 343 27.59 -5.97 17.09
N TYR A 344 26.27 -6.12 17.17
CA TYR A 344 25.57 -6.53 18.39
C TYR A 344 25.19 -8.01 18.35
N ASP A 345 25.05 -8.63 19.52
CA ASP A 345 24.54 -9.99 19.61
C ASP A 345 23.03 -10.01 19.31
N LEU A 346 22.64 -10.67 18.21
CA LEU A 346 21.26 -10.73 17.75
C LEU A 346 20.32 -11.41 18.76
N GLU A 347 20.81 -12.38 19.54
CA GLU A 347 19.99 -13.10 20.54
C GLU A 347 19.51 -12.16 21.66
N THR A 348 20.33 -11.18 22.01
CA THR A 348 20.08 -10.22 23.09
C THR A 348 19.65 -8.84 22.60
N TRP A 349 19.88 -8.52 21.32
CA TRP A 349 19.46 -7.25 20.72
C TRP A 349 17.94 -7.15 20.64
N ARG A 350 17.40 -5.99 21.00
CA ARG A 350 15.97 -5.70 20.93
C ARG A 350 15.80 -4.31 20.31
N MET A 351 14.78 -4.18 19.47
CA MET A 351 14.32 -2.89 18.99
C MET A 351 13.36 -2.36 20.04
N TRP A 352 13.75 -1.32 20.77
CA TRP A 352 13.11 -0.99 22.05
C TRP A 352 13.18 -2.16 23.06
N ASP A 353 12.84 -1.93 24.33
CA ASP A 353 12.99 -2.98 25.35
C ASP A 353 12.08 -4.22 25.14
N PHE A 354 11.11 -4.15 24.22
CA PHE A 354 10.05 -5.16 24.09
C PHE A 354 9.80 -5.71 22.67
N LEU A 355 10.43 -5.20 21.61
CA LEU A 355 10.31 -5.81 20.27
C LEU A 355 11.52 -6.68 19.95
N GLY A 356 11.23 -7.94 19.61
CA GLY A 356 12.18 -9.01 19.38
C GLY A 356 11.89 -10.26 20.22
N PRO A 357 12.71 -11.32 20.12
CA PRO A 357 13.92 -11.43 19.30
C PRO A 357 13.63 -11.43 17.79
N PHE A 358 14.65 -11.15 17.00
CA PHE A 358 14.60 -11.13 15.54
C PHE A 358 15.55 -12.18 14.93
N GLU A 359 15.27 -12.57 13.70
CA GLU A 359 16.22 -13.28 12.85
C GLU A 359 16.90 -12.30 11.88
N GLN A 360 18.10 -12.65 11.38
CA GLN A 360 18.77 -11.83 10.38
C GLN A 360 17.91 -11.74 9.11
N TYR A 361 17.77 -10.54 8.57
CA TYR A 361 16.93 -10.12 7.45
C TYR A 361 15.42 -10.15 7.71
N ASP A 362 14.99 -10.29 8.96
CA ASP A 362 13.61 -9.96 9.33
C ASP A 362 13.29 -8.50 8.97
N MET A 363 12.05 -8.24 8.55
CA MET A 363 11.53 -6.88 8.35
C MET A 363 11.75 -6.03 9.60
N VAL A 364 12.22 -4.79 9.46
CA VAL A 364 12.28 -3.88 10.60
C VAL A 364 10.88 -3.33 10.87
N SER A 365 10.45 -2.39 10.04
CA SER A 365 9.12 -1.80 10.02
C SER A 365 8.92 -1.05 8.70
N GLU A 366 7.66 -0.74 8.40
CA GLU A 366 7.18 0.17 7.36
C GLU A 366 5.92 0.85 7.94
N GLY A 367 6.08 1.56 9.08
CA GLY A 367 4.97 2.05 9.88
C GLY A 367 4.02 2.99 9.12
N ASP A 368 4.53 3.62 8.06
CA ASP A 368 3.79 4.62 7.28
C ASP A 368 3.16 4.08 6.01
N THR A 369 3.59 2.90 5.54
CA THR A 369 2.98 2.23 4.39
C THR A 369 1.44 2.18 4.48
N PRO A 370 0.82 1.85 5.63
CA PRO A 370 -0.63 1.87 5.77
C PRO A 370 -1.34 3.17 5.36
N ALA A 371 -0.66 4.32 5.37
CA ALA A 371 -1.26 5.61 5.01
C ALA A 371 -1.53 5.75 3.50
N PHE A 372 -0.72 5.11 2.64
CA PHE A 372 -0.91 5.17 1.18
C PHE A 372 -1.58 3.92 0.59
N LEU A 373 -1.61 2.79 1.31
CA LEU A 373 -2.31 1.57 0.86
C LEU A 373 -3.78 1.80 0.44
N PRO A 374 -4.58 2.68 1.09
CA PRO A 374 -5.94 2.96 0.65
C PRO A 374 -6.04 3.71 -0.68
N LEU A 375 -4.92 4.26 -1.18
CA LEU A 375 -4.83 4.98 -2.45
C LEU A 375 -4.47 4.07 -3.63
N ILE A 376 -4.06 2.82 -3.36
CA ILE A 376 -3.75 1.82 -4.39
C ILE A 376 -5.05 1.32 -5.00
N ASN A 377 -5.10 1.23 -6.32
CA ASN A 377 -6.28 0.78 -7.03
C ASN A 377 -6.22 -0.73 -7.27
N ASN A 378 -6.60 -1.49 -6.24
CA ASN A 378 -6.78 -2.95 -6.30
C ASN A 378 -8.26 -3.38 -6.39
N GLY A 379 -9.17 -2.42 -6.61
CA GLY A 379 -10.61 -2.64 -6.72
C GLY A 379 -11.38 -2.73 -5.38
N LEU A 380 -10.72 -2.58 -4.23
CA LEU A 380 -11.39 -2.20 -2.98
C LEU A 380 -11.75 -0.71 -3.01
N ARG A 381 -12.90 -0.34 -2.42
CA ARG A 381 -13.52 0.98 -2.66
C ARG A 381 -13.47 1.91 -1.44
N PHE A 382 -12.35 1.92 -0.73
CA PHE A 382 -12.14 2.79 0.44
C PHE A 382 -12.33 4.28 0.14
N LEU A 383 -11.89 4.74 -1.04
CA LEU A 383 -12.02 6.14 -1.44
C LEU A 383 -13.47 6.54 -1.75
N ASP A 384 -14.33 5.59 -2.09
CA ASP A 384 -15.77 5.84 -2.26
C ASP A 384 -16.46 5.93 -0.89
N ASP A 385 -16.15 4.98 0.00
CA ASP A 385 -16.65 4.95 1.37
C ASP A 385 -15.60 4.23 2.26
N PRO A 386 -15.00 4.91 3.24
CA PRO A 386 -13.92 4.35 4.05
C PRO A 386 -14.35 3.15 4.90
N THR A 387 -15.65 2.97 5.08
CA THR A 387 -16.22 1.82 5.80
C THR A 387 -16.24 0.55 4.95
N LEU A 388 -15.87 0.62 3.67
CA LEU A 388 -15.73 -0.54 2.77
C LEU A 388 -14.35 -1.21 2.84
N GLY A 389 -13.37 -0.53 3.43
CA GLY A 389 -12.03 -1.07 3.68
C GLY A 389 -11.09 -1.03 2.47
N SER A 390 -9.81 -1.17 2.76
CA SER A 390 -8.69 -1.30 1.81
C SER A 390 -7.59 -2.15 2.45
N TRP A 391 -6.46 -2.33 1.74
CA TRP A 391 -5.23 -2.85 2.34
C TRP A 391 -4.71 -2.01 3.52
N GLY A 392 -5.03 -0.71 3.57
CA GLY A 392 -4.72 0.15 4.72
C GLY A 392 -5.70 -0.02 5.89
N GLY A 393 -6.70 -0.89 5.78
CA GLY A 393 -7.71 -1.11 6.81
C GLY A 393 -9.05 -0.47 6.50
N ARG A 394 -9.97 -0.56 7.47
CA ARG A 394 -11.35 -0.07 7.36
C ARG A 394 -11.61 1.01 8.39
N PHE A 395 -12.28 2.08 7.99
CA PHE A 395 -12.43 3.28 8.81
C PHE A 395 -13.88 3.70 8.93
N ALA A 396 -14.22 4.33 10.03
CA ALA A 396 -15.49 5.02 10.20
C ALA A 396 -15.28 6.28 11.04
N SER A 397 -16.09 7.30 10.78
CA SER A 397 -16.24 8.42 11.70
C SER A 397 -17.34 8.14 12.72
N ASN A 398 -17.36 8.90 13.82
CA ASN A 398 -18.46 8.85 14.77
C ASN A 398 -19.36 10.08 14.63
N THR A 399 -20.62 9.96 15.03
CA THR A 399 -21.62 11.04 14.86
C THR A 399 -21.29 12.32 15.63
N SER A 400 -20.52 12.23 16.72
CA SER A 400 -20.09 13.39 17.51
C SER A 400 -18.91 14.14 16.89
N ASN A 401 -18.16 13.50 15.99
CA ASN A 401 -17.03 14.10 15.29
C ASN A 401 -16.91 13.50 13.88
N PRO A 402 -17.73 13.98 12.92
CA PRO A 402 -17.89 13.36 11.61
C PRO A 402 -16.64 13.47 10.72
N THR A 403 -15.70 14.34 11.06
CA THR A 403 -14.45 14.56 10.32
C THR A 403 -13.28 13.73 10.86
N GLN A 404 -13.47 13.03 11.99
CA GLN A 404 -12.44 12.15 12.57
C GLN A 404 -12.74 10.68 12.27
N PHE A 405 -11.91 10.09 11.42
CA PHE A 405 -12.00 8.70 11.03
C PHE A 405 -11.00 7.85 11.81
N ARG A 406 -11.48 6.72 12.34
CA ARG A 406 -10.69 5.78 13.13
C ARG A 406 -10.79 4.35 12.57
N PRO A 407 -9.73 3.54 12.69
CA PRO A 407 -9.75 2.14 12.33
C PRO A 407 -10.89 1.40 13.01
N GLN A 408 -11.59 0.57 12.24
CA GLN A 408 -12.67 -0.29 12.68
C GLN A 408 -12.20 -1.75 12.70
N GLY A 409 -12.76 -2.53 13.60
CA GLY A 409 -12.37 -3.92 13.80
C GLY A 409 -13.06 -4.90 12.86
N ASP A 410 -12.26 -5.77 12.27
CA ASP A 410 -12.72 -6.97 11.55
C ASP A 410 -12.51 -8.20 12.44
N LEU A 411 -13.29 -9.26 12.23
CA LEU A 411 -13.26 -10.48 13.03
C LEU A 411 -11.95 -11.23 12.78
N ASN A 412 -11.10 -11.27 13.79
CA ASN A 412 -9.87 -12.02 13.75
C ASN A 412 -10.17 -13.51 14.01
N PRO A 413 -9.87 -14.43 13.07
CA PRO A 413 -10.20 -15.85 13.21
C PRO A 413 -9.37 -16.56 14.29
N VAL A 414 -8.29 -15.95 14.78
CA VAL A 414 -7.43 -16.53 15.82
C VAL A 414 -7.93 -16.19 17.22
N THR A 415 -8.36 -14.94 17.42
CA THR A 415 -8.81 -14.45 18.73
C THR A 415 -10.32 -14.54 18.91
N ASP A 416 -11.07 -14.67 17.81
CA ASP A 416 -12.54 -14.57 17.76
C ASP A 416 -13.06 -13.18 18.21
N ASP A 417 -12.21 -12.15 18.10
CA ASP A 417 -12.50 -10.77 18.48
C ASP A 417 -12.47 -9.84 17.26
N ARG A 418 -13.28 -8.78 17.30
CA ARG A 418 -13.25 -7.70 16.29
C ARG A 418 -12.11 -6.74 16.60
N GLU A 419 -11.04 -6.81 15.81
CA GLU A 419 -9.79 -6.10 16.06
C GLU A 419 -9.48 -5.04 14.99
N PRO A 420 -9.29 -3.75 15.35
CA PRO A 420 -8.92 -2.72 14.38
C PRO A 420 -7.58 -2.95 13.67
N ARG A 421 -6.69 -3.76 14.27
CA ARG A 421 -5.45 -4.18 13.61
C ARG A 421 -5.72 -5.24 12.53
N TYR A 422 -6.63 -6.18 12.80
CA TYR A 422 -6.93 -7.27 11.87
C TYR A 422 -7.50 -6.76 10.55
N SER A 423 -8.30 -5.68 10.57
CA SER A 423 -8.82 -5.07 9.34
C SER A 423 -7.72 -4.56 8.40
N LEU A 424 -6.51 -4.30 8.92
CA LEU A 424 -5.32 -3.94 8.17
C LEU A 424 -4.47 -5.17 7.83
N TYR A 425 -3.98 -5.92 8.83
CA TYR A 425 -2.98 -6.95 8.56
C TYR A 425 -3.52 -8.22 7.90
N ARG A 426 -4.84 -8.40 7.82
CA ARG A 426 -5.45 -9.47 7.01
C ARG A 426 -5.05 -9.39 5.52
N TRP A 427 -4.65 -8.21 5.05
CA TRP A 427 -4.27 -7.93 3.67
C TRP A 427 -2.76 -8.00 3.42
N VAL A 428 -1.96 -8.27 4.45
CA VAL A 428 -0.51 -8.31 4.33
C VAL A 428 -0.03 -9.36 3.31
N PRO A 429 -0.60 -10.57 3.24
CA PRO A 429 -0.21 -11.53 2.19
C PRO A 429 -0.34 -10.92 0.79
N ASP A 430 -1.53 -10.43 0.45
CA ASP A 430 -1.81 -9.86 -0.87
C ASP A 430 -0.92 -8.64 -1.18
N ALA A 431 -0.75 -7.73 -0.21
CA ALA A 431 0.06 -6.53 -0.39
C ALA A 431 1.58 -6.80 -0.44
N GLN A 432 2.06 -7.88 0.20
CA GLN A 432 3.46 -8.27 0.13
C GLN A 432 3.76 -9.01 -1.17
N ASP A 433 2.88 -9.91 -1.59
CA ASP A 433 2.99 -10.59 -2.86
C ASP A 433 2.94 -9.59 -4.04
N ASP A 434 2.07 -8.57 -3.99
CA ASP A 434 2.09 -7.47 -4.97
C ASP A 434 3.39 -6.67 -4.96
N PHE A 435 3.94 -6.37 -3.78
CA PHE A 435 5.22 -5.68 -3.70
C PHE A 435 6.39 -6.52 -4.24
N ALA A 436 6.35 -7.84 -4.04
CA ALA A 436 7.34 -8.74 -4.59
C ALA A 436 7.24 -8.84 -6.13
N ALA A 437 6.03 -8.90 -6.70
CA ALA A 437 5.88 -8.82 -8.16
C ALA A 437 6.39 -7.47 -8.71
N ARG A 438 6.18 -6.37 -7.99
CA ARG A 438 6.73 -5.06 -8.38
C ARG A 438 8.25 -4.98 -8.22
N ALA A 439 8.82 -5.70 -7.26
CA ALA A 439 10.27 -5.88 -7.17
C ALA A 439 10.81 -6.53 -8.46
N ASP A 440 10.16 -7.59 -8.95
CA ASP A 440 10.48 -8.20 -10.26
C ASP A 440 10.33 -7.20 -11.41
N TRP A 441 9.30 -6.34 -11.40
CA TRP A 441 9.11 -5.29 -12.43
C TRP A 441 10.29 -4.32 -12.49
N GLY A 442 10.99 -4.09 -11.37
CA GLY A 442 12.15 -3.21 -11.32
C GLY A 442 13.36 -3.74 -12.10
N VAL A 443 13.43 -5.06 -12.34
CA VAL A 443 14.62 -5.72 -12.91
C VAL A 443 14.34 -6.60 -14.12
N SER A 444 13.08 -6.79 -14.49
CA SER A 444 12.68 -7.70 -15.56
C SER A 444 11.89 -6.98 -16.67
N SER A 445 11.49 -7.76 -17.68
CA SER A 445 10.60 -7.31 -18.75
C SER A 445 9.19 -7.82 -18.47
N PHE A 446 8.17 -7.17 -19.04
CA PHE A 446 6.75 -7.61 -18.94
C PHE A 446 6.57 -9.13 -18.94
N SER A 447 7.06 -9.86 -19.96
CA SER A 447 6.84 -11.31 -20.07
C SER A 447 7.54 -12.21 -19.03
N ASN A 448 8.34 -11.63 -18.13
CA ASN A 448 9.14 -12.34 -17.14
C ASN A 448 8.76 -11.96 -15.70
N ALA A 449 7.67 -11.21 -15.49
CA ALA A 449 7.09 -10.96 -14.18
C ALA A 449 5.57 -11.11 -14.26
N ASN A 450 4.96 -11.32 -13.11
CA ASN A 450 3.52 -11.49 -12.98
C ASN A 450 2.80 -10.13 -12.88
N HIS A 451 1.52 -10.08 -13.25
CA HIS A 451 0.64 -8.92 -13.13
C HIS A 451 -0.74 -9.34 -12.64
N ALA A 452 -1.33 -8.53 -11.76
CA ALA A 452 -2.59 -8.86 -11.12
C ALA A 452 -3.73 -9.10 -12.15
N PRO A 453 -4.65 -10.05 -11.87
CA PRO A 453 -5.87 -10.21 -12.64
C PRO A 453 -6.67 -8.91 -12.74
N VAL A 454 -7.35 -8.69 -13.86
CA VAL A 454 -8.26 -7.57 -14.07
C VAL A 454 -9.70 -8.02 -13.89
N ILE A 455 -10.42 -7.39 -12.96
CA ILE A 455 -11.85 -7.60 -12.74
C ILE A 455 -12.66 -6.50 -13.44
N THR A 456 -13.77 -6.87 -14.06
CA THR A 456 -14.81 -5.94 -14.53
C THR A 456 -16.17 -6.40 -14.03
N LEU A 457 -16.87 -5.54 -13.30
CA LEU A 457 -18.22 -5.77 -12.82
C LEU A 457 -19.25 -5.04 -13.71
N SER A 458 -20.44 -5.62 -13.87
CA SER A 458 -21.54 -4.97 -14.60
C SER A 458 -22.17 -3.82 -13.82
N ASP A 459 -22.12 -3.92 -12.50
CA ASP A 459 -22.63 -2.92 -11.55
C ASP A 459 -21.97 -3.17 -10.19
N GLU A 460 -21.72 -2.09 -9.47
CA GLU A 460 -21.02 -2.07 -8.18
C GLU A 460 -21.89 -1.44 -7.08
N ASN A 461 -22.94 -0.69 -7.46
CA ASN A 461 -23.85 -0.03 -6.53
C ASN A 461 -25.30 -0.35 -6.92
N LEU A 462 -25.87 -1.37 -6.28
CA LEU A 462 -27.20 -1.87 -6.57
C LEU A 462 -28.20 -1.50 -5.48
N THR A 463 -29.47 -1.61 -5.82
CA THR A 463 -30.58 -1.50 -4.86
C THR A 463 -31.48 -2.71 -4.97
N ALA A 464 -32.00 -3.21 -3.86
CA ALA A 464 -32.87 -4.37 -3.84
C ALA A 464 -33.88 -4.34 -2.68
N THR A 465 -35.05 -4.95 -2.88
CA THR A 465 -36.02 -5.15 -1.79
C THR A 465 -35.71 -6.44 -1.03
N PRO A 466 -36.12 -6.57 0.25
CA PRO A 466 -35.97 -7.82 1.00
C PRO A 466 -36.51 -9.04 0.25
N GLY A 467 -35.76 -10.15 0.26
CA GLY A 467 -36.08 -11.39 -0.45
C GLY A 467 -35.83 -11.38 -1.97
N ALA A 468 -35.45 -10.25 -2.57
CA ALA A 468 -35.12 -10.19 -3.99
C ALA A 468 -33.75 -10.86 -4.28
N THR A 469 -33.60 -11.40 -5.48
CA THR A 469 -32.30 -11.85 -5.99
C THR A 469 -31.78 -10.84 -7.01
N VAL A 470 -30.62 -10.24 -6.73
CA VAL A 470 -29.88 -9.42 -7.69
C VAL A 470 -28.84 -10.26 -8.43
N LYS A 471 -28.56 -9.88 -9.66
CA LYS A 471 -27.55 -10.53 -10.50
C LYS A 471 -26.44 -9.54 -10.78
N VAL A 472 -25.20 -9.90 -10.41
CA VAL A 472 -23.99 -9.18 -10.80
C VAL A 472 -23.25 -10.04 -11.82
N HIS A 473 -22.91 -9.46 -12.97
CA HIS A 473 -22.03 -10.11 -13.94
C HIS A 473 -20.60 -9.64 -13.71
N SER A 474 -19.66 -10.57 -13.58
CA SER A 474 -18.23 -10.30 -13.55
C SER A 474 -17.51 -10.92 -14.74
N GLN A 475 -16.48 -10.22 -15.22
CA GLN A 475 -15.44 -10.74 -16.09
C GLN A 475 -14.10 -10.63 -15.38
N VAL A 476 -13.33 -11.70 -15.41
CA VAL A 476 -11.99 -11.75 -14.83
C VAL A 476 -11.03 -12.22 -15.92
N ARG A 477 -9.94 -11.48 -16.10
CA ARG A 477 -8.92 -11.78 -17.11
C ARG A 477 -7.55 -11.61 -16.49
N ASP A 478 -6.64 -12.50 -16.84
CA ASP A 478 -5.26 -12.43 -16.40
C ASP A 478 -4.38 -11.88 -17.52
N PRO A 479 -3.55 -10.85 -17.27
CA PRO A 479 -2.64 -10.33 -18.27
C PRO A 479 -1.60 -11.37 -18.75
N ASP A 480 -1.12 -12.20 -17.84
CA ASP A 480 -0.07 -13.19 -18.11
C ASP A 480 -0.62 -14.52 -18.62
N ARG A 481 -1.96 -14.65 -18.56
CA ARG A 481 -2.76 -15.83 -18.94
C ARG A 481 -2.63 -16.98 -17.96
N ASP A 482 -2.37 -16.64 -16.71
CA ASP A 482 -2.38 -17.56 -15.58
C ASP A 482 -3.81 -17.99 -15.24
N ASN A 483 -3.93 -19.05 -14.44
CA ASN A 483 -5.24 -19.53 -14.00
C ASN A 483 -5.71 -18.70 -12.81
N VAL A 484 -6.91 -18.13 -12.95
CA VAL A 484 -7.47 -17.28 -11.89
C VAL A 484 -8.55 -18.00 -11.11
N THR A 485 -8.31 -18.15 -9.80
CA THR A 485 -9.31 -18.53 -8.81
C THR A 485 -10.21 -17.33 -8.51
N ARG A 486 -11.52 -17.58 -8.36
CA ARG A 486 -12.52 -16.52 -8.14
C ARG A 486 -13.41 -16.87 -6.97
N GLU A 487 -13.41 -16.01 -5.98
CA GLU A 487 -14.18 -16.20 -4.77
C GLU A 487 -15.09 -15.00 -4.52
N TRP A 488 -16.38 -15.27 -4.30
CA TRP A 488 -17.30 -14.25 -3.81
C TRP A 488 -17.48 -14.44 -2.31
N SER A 489 -17.17 -13.41 -1.54
CA SER A 489 -17.29 -13.41 -0.09
C SER A 489 -18.19 -12.27 0.39
N PHE A 490 -18.94 -12.52 1.47
CA PHE A 490 -19.71 -11.51 2.17
C PHE A 490 -18.78 -10.78 3.14
N TYR A 491 -18.65 -9.46 2.99
CA TYR A 491 -17.87 -8.64 3.90
C TYR A 491 -18.78 -8.21 5.05
N GLU A 492 -18.91 -9.08 6.04
CA GLU A 492 -19.83 -8.90 7.17
C GLU A 492 -19.59 -7.56 7.88
N GLU A 493 -18.34 -7.19 8.12
CA GLU A 493 -17.99 -6.01 8.94
C GLU A 493 -18.14 -4.67 8.21
N ALA A 494 -18.23 -4.69 6.88
CA ALA A 494 -18.58 -3.54 6.06
C ALA A 494 -20.11 -3.48 5.81
N SER A 495 -20.82 -4.58 6.03
CA SER A 495 -22.27 -4.68 5.88
C SER A 495 -23.00 -4.22 7.14
N THR A 496 -24.28 -3.86 7.01
CA THR A 496 -25.14 -3.56 8.17
C THR A 496 -26.23 -4.60 8.38
N VAL A 497 -26.50 -5.44 7.37
CA VAL A 497 -27.36 -6.62 7.52
C VAL A 497 -26.68 -7.65 8.40
N THR A 498 -27.40 -8.20 9.39
CA THR A 498 -26.88 -9.23 10.30
C THR A 498 -27.29 -10.65 9.94
N SER A 499 -28.21 -10.81 8.97
CA SER A 499 -28.76 -12.11 8.56
C SER A 499 -27.92 -12.74 7.44
N ASP A 500 -27.90 -14.08 7.40
CA ASP A 500 -27.13 -14.84 6.41
C ASP A 500 -27.52 -14.48 4.96
N ILE A 501 -26.50 -14.19 4.15
CA ILE A 501 -26.66 -13.90 2.71
C ILE A 501 -26.50 -15.18 1.89
N SER A 502 -27.37 -15.38 0.90
CA SER A 502 -27.21 -16.46 -0.07
C SER A 502 -26.59 -15.96 -1.37
N ILE A 503 -25.42 -16.49 -1.69
CA ILE A 503 -24.70 -16.24 -2.96
C ILE A 503 -24.73 -17.51 -3.79
N ARG A 504 -25.21 -17.42 -5.04
CA ARG A 504 -25.19 -18.51 -6.02
C ARG A 504 -24.39 -18.10 -7.24
N LEU A 505 -23.42 -18.92 -7.63
CA LEU A 505 -22.53 -18.62 -8.77
C LEU A 505 -22.96 -19.40 -10.02
N ALA A 506 -22.93 -18.75 -11.19
CA ALA A 506 -23.09 -19.43 -12.48
C ALA A 506 -22.25 -18.77 -13.58
N GLY A 507 -21.54 -19.58 -14.37
CA GLY A 507 -20.67 -19.10 -15.45
C GLY A 507 -19.55 -20.11 -15.74
N ARG A 508 -18.72 -19.81 -16.75
CA ARG A 508 -17.55 -20.60 -17.15
C ARG A 508 -16.49 -19.69 -17.79
N GLY A 509 -15.23 -20.12 -17.76
CA GLY A 509 -14.13 -19.34 -18.33
C GLY A 509 -13.97 -18.02 -17.59
N THR A 510 -13.73 -16.93 -18.30
CA THR A 510 -13.54 -15.57 -17.74
C THR A 510 -14.83 -14.93 -17.22
N ALA A 511 -16.01 -15.44 -17.60
CA ALA A 511 -17.30 -14.89 -17.20
C ALA A 511 -17.92 -15.67 -16.03
N GLN A 512 -18.24 -14.98 -14.94
CA GLN A 512 -19.00 -15.52 -13.82
C GLN A 512 -20.16 -14.57 -13.49
N ASN A 513 -21.27 -15.11 -13.00
CA ASN A 513 -22.37 -14.31 -12.47
C ASN A 513 -22.57 -14.70 -11.01
N ALA A 514 -22.72 -13.71 -10.15
CA ALA A 514 -23.21 -13.88 -8.80
C ALA A 514 -24.71 -13.55 -8.74
N PHE A 515 -25.48 -14.44 -8.15
CA PHE A 515 -26.89 -14.26 -7.84
C PHE A 515 -27.00 -14.13 -6.32
N ILE A 516 -27.18 -12.91 -5.84
CA ILE A 516 -27.20 -12.57 -4.41
C ILE A 516 -28.65 -12.41 -3.99
N THR A 517 -29.09 -13.18 -3.00
CA THR A 517 -30.43 -13.05 -2.43
C THR A 517 -30.37 -12.22 -1.16
N VAL A 518 -31.06 -11.08 -1.16
CA VAL A 518 -31.21 -10.22 0.02
C VAL A 518 -32.07 -10.96 1.04
N PRO A 519 -31.70 -11.00 2.33
CA PRO A 519 -32.51 -11.62 3.37
C PRO A 519 -33.92 -11.04 3.40
N ALA A 520 -34.91 -11.88 3.68
CA ALA A 520 -36.32 -11.46 3.69
C ALA A 520 -36.65 -10.55 4.88
N ASP A 521 -35.83 -10.60 5.92
CA ASP A 521 -35.90 -9.81 7.15
C ASP A 521 -35.00 -8.57 7.14
N ALA A 522 -34.25 -8.33 6.07
CA ALA A 522 -33.47 -7.11 5.91
C ALA A 522 -34.39 -5.87 5.94
N GLN A 523 -33.91 -4.78 6.52
CA GLN A 523 -34.66 -3.54 6.71
C GLN A 523 -34.24 -2.48 5.68
N PRO A 524 -35.17 -1.62 5.23
CA PRO A 524 -34.83 -0.47 4.39
C PRO A 524 -33.73 0.40 5.02
N GLY A 525 -32.71 0.75 4.23
CA GLY A 525 -31.54 1.50 4.67
C GLY A 525 -30.37 0.64 5.13
N GLU A 526 -30.56 -0.67 5.30
CA GLU A 526 -29.42 -1.59 5.49
C GLU A 526 -28.65 -1.79 4.17
N ARG A 527 -27.39 -2.23 4.28
CA ARG A 527 -26.53 -2.54 3.15
C ARG A 527 -25.84 -3.89 3.28
N ILE A 528 -25.59 -4.51 2.13
CA ILE A 528 -24.81 -5.74 1.96
C ILE A 528 -23.58 -5.39 1.13
N VAL A 529 -22.40 -5.75 1.63
CA VAL A 529 -21.11 -5.56 0.97
C VAL A 529 -20.53 -6.93 0.62
N LEU A 530 -20.11 -7.09 -0.63
CA LEU A 530 -19.55 -8.34 -1.16
C LEU A 530 -18.25 -8.04 -1.89
N ASN A 531 -17.26 -8.90 -1.70
CA ASN A 531 -16.03 -8.88 -2.47
C ASN A 531 -16.01 -10.04 -3.46
N LEU A 532 -15.66 -9.77 -4.70
CA LEU A 532 -15.10 -10.75 -5.62
C LEU A 532 -13.58 -10.65 -5.51
N THR A 533 -12.91 -11.69 -5.01
CA THR A 533 -11.45 -11.82 -5.07
C THR A 533 -11.07 -12.66 -6.28
N ALA A 534 -10.16 -12.16 -7.10
CA ALA A 534 -9.55 -12.87 -8.21
C ALA A 534 -8.06 -13.06 -7.92
N THR A 535 -7.63 -14.31 -7.77
CA THR A 535 -6.25 -14.65 -7.42
C THR A 535 -5.64 -15.53 -8.50
N ASP A 536 -4.54 -15.11 -9.11
CA ASP A 536 -3.83 -15.89 -10.13
C ASP A 536 -3.04 -17.07 -9.52
N ASP A 537 -2.38 -17.87 -10.37
CA ASP A 537 -1.43 -18.91 -9.96
C ASP A 537 0.00 -18.63 -10.45
N GLY A 538 0.30 -17.36 -10.70
CA GLY A 538 1.61 -16.88 -11.12
C GLY A 538 2.63 -16.82 -9.98
N VAL A 539 3.86 -16.46 -10.31
CA VAL A 539 4.87 -16.18 -9.28
C VAL A 539 4.42 -14.94 -8.50
N HIS A 540 4.46 -15.01 -7.17
CA HIS A 540 3.85 -14.02 -6.28
C HIS A 540 2.32 -13.95 -6.32
N THR A 541 1.59 -15.02 -6.65
CA THR A 541 0.13 -15.21 -6.43
C THR A 541 -0.65 -13.90 -6.20
N LEU A 542 -0.98 -13.16 -7.25
CA LEU A 542 -1.53 -11.81 -7.12
C LEU A 542 -3.05 -11.83 -6.99
N SER A 543 -3.57 -10.96 -6.12
CA SER A 543 -4.99 -10.84 -5.83
C SER A 543 -5.51 -9.45 -6.21
N GLU A 544 -6.59 -9.42 -7.00
CA GLU A 544 -7.38 -8.21 -7.31
C GLU A 544 -8.80 -8.37 -6.76
N TYR A 545 -9.48 -7.24 -6.48
CA TYR A 545 -10.83 -7.23 -5.93
C TYR A 545 -11.85 -6.53 -6.83
N GLY A 546 -13.11 -6.92 -6.68
CA GLY A 546 -14.25 -6.17 -7.17
C GLY A 546 -15.29 -6.10 -6.07
N GLN A 547 -15.67 -4.89 -5.66
CA GLN A 547 -16.52 -4.70 -4.49
C GLN A 547 -17.91 -4.18 -4.85
N VAL A 548 -18.92 -4.92 -4.41
CA VAL A 548 -20.34 -4.64 -4.67
C VAL A 548 -21.04 -4.21 -3.39
N VAL A 549 -21.78 -3.11 -3.46
CA VAL A 549 -22.67 -2.62 -2.41
C VAL A 549 -24.12 -2.75 -2.88
N ILE A 550 -24.97 -3.39 -2.07
CA ILE A 550 -26.41 -3.48 -2.29
C ILE A 550 -27.13 -2.75 -1.16
N GLU A 551 -27.80 -1.65 -1.49
CA GLU A 551 -28.71 -0.98 -0.56
C GLU A 551 -30.09 -1.64 -0.54
N VAL A 552 -30.60 -1.89 0.67
CA VAL A 552 -31.94 -2.43 0.89
C VAL A 552 -32.95 -1.28 0.85
N LYS A 553 -33.97 -1.40 -0.01
CA LYS A 553 -35.03 -0.39 -0.19
C LYS A 553 -36.36 -0.79 0.43
#